data_AF-A0A820LY56-F1
#
_entry.id   AF-A0A820LY56-F1
#
_cell.length_a   1.000
_cell.length_b   1.000
_cell.length_c   1.000
_cell.angle_alpha   90.00
_cell.angle_beta   90.00
_cell.angle_gamma   90.00
#
_symmetry.space_group_name_H-M   'P 1'
#
loop_
_entity.id
_entity.type
_entity.pdbx_description
1 polymer ?
#
loop_
_entity_poly.entity_id
_entity_poly.type
_entity_poly.pdbx_seq_one_letter_code
_entity_poly.pdbx_strand_id
1 'polypeptide(L)'
;FGSNPPTVDASGVSPEEHARINGYSDLADRLIELQYELTDCLICFIGGKRPNHKTNQHIVLSELNENLDISNQALIARQKLRQ
;
A
#
# COMPACT_ATOMS: atom_id res chain seq x y z
N PHE A 1 6.58 -6.16 -18.80
CA PHE A 1 6.32 -6.44 -17.38
C PHE A 1 6.01 -5.12 -16.70
N GLY A 2 4.72 -4.81 -16.55
CA GLY A 2 4.21 -3.50 -16.13
C GLY A 2 2.69 -3.47 -16.07
N SER A 3 2.07 -4.63 -15.77
CA SER A 3 0.64 -4.65 -15.49
C SER A 3 0.44 -3.89 -14.19
N ASN A 4 -0.27 -2.77 -14.26
CA ASN A 4 -0.83 -2.12 -13.08
C ASN A 4 -2.01 -3.01 -12.62
N PRO A 5 -1.93 -3.72 -11.49
CA PRO A 5 -3.06 -4.48 -10.98
C PRO A 5 -4.34 -3.66 -10.68
N PRO A 6 -4.34 -2.33 -10.43
CA PRO A 6 -5.59 -1.57 -10.36
C PRO A 6 -6.27 -1.34 -11.72
N THR A 7 -5.69 -1.84 -12.83
CA THR A 7 -6.31 -1.66 -14.15
C THR A 7 -7.50 -2.60 -14.27
N VAL A 8 -8.69 -2.04 -14.14
CA VAL A 8 -9.94 -2.72 -14.42
C VAL A 8 -10.06 -2.99 -15.92
N ASP A 9 -10.73 -4.09 -16.28
CA ASP A 9 -11.08 -4.36 -17.67
C ASP A 9 -12.11 -3.35 -18.22
N ALA A 10 -12.47 -3.45 -19.50
CA ALA A 10 -13.48 -2.58 -20.12
C ALA A 10 -14.88 -2.67 -19.45
N SER A 11 -15.09 -3.68 -18.61
CA SER A 11 -16.31 -3.93 -17.83
C SER A 11 -16.19 -3.43 -16.38
N GLY A 12 -15.05 -2.85 -15.99
CA GLY A 12 -14.81 -2.37 -14.63
C GLY A 12 -14.38 -3.45 -13.64
N VAL A 13 -14.07 -4.67 -14.09
CA VAL A 13 -13.68 -5.79 -13.23
C VAL A 13 -12.17 -5.84 -13.09
N SER A 14 -11.69 -5.89 -11.85
CA SER A 14 -10.27 -5.99 -11.55
C SER A 14 -9.77 -7.46 -11.65
N PRO A 15 -8.46 -7.68 -11.88
CA PRO A 15 -7.91 -9.02 -12.01
C PRO A 15 -8.16 -9.94 -10.80
N GLU A 16 -8.13 -9.39 -9.59
CA GLU A 16 -8.43 -10.13 -8.36
C GLU A 16 -9.90 -10.53 -8.25
N GLU A 17 -10.81 -9.71 -8.77
CA GLU A 17 -12.23 -10.02 -8.78
C GLU A 17 -12.55 -11.11 -9.81
N HIS A 18 -11.90 -11.08 -10.97
CA HIS A 18 -11.93 -12.20 -11.93
C HIS A 18 -11.44 -13.50 -11.29
N ALA A 19 -10.30 -13.47 -10.59
CA ALA A 19 -9.79 -14.67 -9.91
C ALA A 19 -10.78 -15.19 -8.85
N ARG A 20 -11.42 -14.29 -8.08
CA ARG A 20 -12.38 -14.63 -7.03
C ARG A 20 -13.68 -15.23 -7.59
N ILE A 21 -14.24 -14.65 -8.65
CA ILE A 21 -15.47 -15.15 -9.31
C ILE A 21 -15.25 -16.55 -9.91
N ASN A 22 -14.04 -16.83 -10.39
CA ASN A 22 -13.67 -18.14 -10.93
C ASN A 22 -13.22 -19.15 -9.86
N GLY A 23 -13.29 -18.81 -8.57
CA GLY A 23 -12.96 -19.70 -7.46
C GLY A 23 -11.46 -19.82 -7.13
N TYR A 24 -10.61 -18.99 -7.74
CA TYR A 24 -9.17 -18.94 -7.48
C TYR A 24 -8.84 -17.95 -6.35
N SER A 25 -9.22 -18.29 -5.11
CA SER A 25 -9.01 -17.44 -3.93
C SER A 25 -7.53 -17.10 -3.69
N ASP A 26 -6.64 -18.10 -3.78
CA ASP A 26 -5.22 -17.92 -3.48
C ASP A 26 -4.55 -17.02 -4.53
N LEU A 27 -5.00 -17.10 -5.78
CA LEU A 27 -4.54 -16.24 -6.85
C LEU A 27 -5.03 -14.80 -6.64
N ALA A 28 -6.29 -14.62 -6.22
CA ALA A 28 -6.83 -13.30 -5.90
C ALA A 28 -6.05 -12.63 -4.77
N ASP A 29 -5.73 -13.37 -3.70
CA ASP A 29 -4.91 -12.88 -2.60
C ASP A 29 -3.51 -12.47 -3.07
N ARG A 30 -2.88 -13.29 -3.92
CA ARG A 30 -1.55 -12.98 -4.46
C ARG A 30 -1.56 -11.76 -5.39
N LEU A 31 -2.62 -11.55 -6.16
CA LEU A 31 -2.78 -10.37 -7.01
C LEU A 31 -2.85 -9.08 -6.18
N ILE A 32 -3.56 -9.14 -5.04
CA ILE A 32 -3.62 -8.03 -4.09
C ILE A 32 -2.24 -7.76 -3.47
N GLU A 33 -1.53 -8.80 -3.02
CA GLU A 33 -0.16 -8.62 -2.49
C GLU A 33 0.78 -7.95 -3.50
N LEU A 34 0.72 -8.36 -4.78
CA LEU A 34 1.52 -7.76 -5.84
C LEU A 34 1.12 -6.30 -6.13
N GLN A 35 -0.17 -5.97 -5.98
CA GLN A 35 -0.67 -4.60 -6.13
C GLN A 35 -0.12 -3.64 -5.10
N TYR A 36 0.07 -4.13 -3.88
CA TYR A 36 0.51 -3.30 -2.77
C TYR A 36 1.99 -3.49 -2.43
N GLU A 37 2.75 -4.36 -3.11
CA GLU A 37 4.15 -4.68 -2.80
C GLU A 37 5.04 -3.44 -2.56
N LEU A 38 4.94 -2.45 -3.46
CA LEU A 38 5.72 -1.20 -3.33
C LEU A 38 5.24 -0.36 -2.14
N THR A 39 3.92 -0.21 -2.00
CA THR A 39 3.29 0.56 -0.92
C THR A 39 3.59 -0.07 0.44
N ASP A 40 3.55 -1.39 0.54
CA ASP A 40 3.88 -2.17 1.72
C ASP A 40 5.33 -2.05 2.10
N CYS A 41 6.24 -2.06 1.13
CA CYS A 41 7.66 -1.80 1.39
C CYS A 41 7.86 -0.41 1.99
N LEU A 42 7.18 0.61 1.46
CA LEU A 42 7.22 1.98 2.00
C LEU A 42 6.60 2.07 3.40
N ILE A 43 5.44 1.46 3.61
CA ILE A 43 4.77 1.42 4.93
C ILE A 43 5.64 0.67 5.94
N CYS A 44 6.25 -0.44 5.56
CA CYS A 44 7.17 -1.19 6.41
C CYS A 44 8.43 -0.37 6.74
N PHE A 45 8.96 0.38 5.78
CA PHE A 45 10.12 1.25 5.98
C PHE A 45 9.81 2.41 6.95
N ILE A 46 8.61 2.97 6.85
CA ILE A 46 8.18 4.15 7.63
C ILE A 46 7.64 3.74 9.02
N GLY A 47 6.74 2.77 9.08
CA GLY A 47 5.99 2.39 10.28
C GLY A 47 6.41 1.06 10.91
N GLY A 48 7.36 0.32 10.31
CA GLY A 48 7.87 -0.94 10.85
C GLY A 48 6.89 -2.12 10.83
N LYS A 49 5.68 -1.95 10.27
CA LYS A 49 4.64 -2.99 10.21
C LYS A 49 4.05 -3.08 8.81
N ARG A 50 3.93 -4.30 8.28
CA ARG A 50 3.21 -4.51 7.01
C ARG A 50 1.69 -4.49 7.21
N PRO A 51 0.93 -3.90 6.29
CA PRO A 51 -0.53 -3.93 6.33
C PRO A 51 -1.07 -5.37 6.13
N ASN A 52 -2.28 -5.62 6.60
CA ASN A 52 -2.96 -6.90 6.42
C ASN A 52 -4.05 -6.76 5.35
N HIS A 53 -3.78 -7.27 4.15
CA HIS A 53 -4.72 -7.17 3.04
C HIS A 53 -5.98 -8.03 3.22
N LYS A 54 -5.96 -9.03 4.10
CA LYS A 54 -7.14 -9.87 4.38
C LYS A 54 -8.24 -9.11 5.11
N THR A 55 -7.91 -8.01 5.77
CA THR A 55 -8.89 -7.16 6.47
C THR A 55 -9.41 -6.01 5.59
N ASN A 56 -9.15 -6.04 4.27
CA ASN A 56 -9.41 -4.92 3.34
C ASN A 56 -8.76 -3.60 3.79
N GLN A 57 -7.70 -3.68 4.60
CA GLN A 57 -6.92 -2.52 5.04
C GLN A 57 -5.56 -2.55 4.33
N HIS A 58 -5.55 -2.05 3.09
CA HIS A 58 -4.37 -2.13 2.24
C HIS A 58 -3.35 -1.02 2.50
N ILE A 59 -3.79 0.09 3.10
CA ILE A 59 -2.93 1.21 3.47
C ILE A 59 -3.16 1.49 4.95
N VAL A 60 -2.14 1.24 5.76
CA VAL A 60 -2.13 1.59 7.18
C VAL A 60 -0.90 2.44 7.42
N LEU A 61 -1.09 3.76 7.34
CA LEU A 61 -0.09 4.69 7.84
C LEU A 61 -0.20 4.65 9.36
N SER A 62 0.73 3.95 10.03
CA SER A 62 0.95 4.23 11.45
C SER A 62 1.25 5.72 11.53
N GLU A 63 0.55 6.46 12.40
CA GLU A 63 0.84 7.88 12.67
C GLU A 63 2.34 8.02 12.66
N LEU A 64 2.87 8.73 11.64
CA LEU A 64 4.30 8.81 11.32
C LEU A 64 5.03 8.81 12.63
N ASN A 65 5.65 7.66 12.95
CA ASN A 65 6.22 7.43 14.26
C ASN A 65 7.02 8.71 14.53
N GLU A 66 6.71 9.48 15.56
CA GLU A 66 7.44 10.73 15.84
C GLU A 66 8.96 10.45 16.02
N ASN A 67 9.29 9.15 16.08
CA ASN A 67 10.58 8.49 16.13
C ASN A 67 11.16 8.00 14.79
N LEU A 68 10.51 8.22 13.64
CA LEU A 68 11.28 8.29 12.40
C LEU A 68 12.26 9.41 12.64
N ASP A 69 13.54 9.12 12.53
CA ASP A 69 14.61 10.11 12.71
C ASP A 69 14.51 11.10 11.54
N ILE A 70 13.50 11.97 11.61
CA ILE A 70 13.24 13.06 10.69
C ILE A 70 14.50 13.90 10.83
N SER A 71 15.40 13.81 9.86
CA SER A 71 16.63 14.59 9.81
C SER A 71 16.32 16.00 10.35
N ASN A 72 17.16 16.52 11.25
CA ASN A 72 16.98 17.84 11.86
C ASN A 72 16.60 18.92 10.83
N GLN A 73 17.08 18.78 9.58
CA GLN A 73 16.73 19.65 8.46
C GLN A 73 15.23 19.62 8.08
N ALA A 74 14.59 18.44 8.09
CA ALA A 74 13.17 18.27 7.79
C ALA A 74 12.26 18.77 8.94
N LEU A 75 12.70 18.69 10.21
CA LEU A 75 12.00 19.34 11.33
C LEU A 75 12.03 20.87 11.20
N ILE A 76 13.20 21.45 10.90
CA ILE A 76 13.38 22.88 10.69
C ILE A 76 12.55 23.37 9.49
N ALA A 77 12.52 22.61 8.40
CA ALA A 77 11.72 22.94 7.22
C ALA A 77 10.21 22.97 7.52
N ARG A 78 9.70 22.00 8.30
CA ARG A 78 8.28 21.98 8.73
C ARG A 78 7.91 23.17 9.60
N GLN A 79 8.79 23.61 10.50
CA GLN A 79 8.55 24.81 11.31
C GLN A 79 8.47 26.08 10.47
N LYS A 80 9.35 26.21 9.46
CA LYS A 80 9.36 27.38 8.57
C LYS A 80 8.15 27.46 7.64
N LEU A 81 7.54 26.33 7.28
CA LEU A 81 6.33 26.32 6.45
C LEU A 81 5.04 26.71 7.22
N ARG A 82 5.09 26.77 8.55
CA ARG A 82 3.95 27.16 9.41
C ARG A 82 3.98 28.63 9.83
N GLN A 83 4.99 29.39 9.41
CA GLN A 83 5.09 30.85 9.55
C GLN A 83 4.86 31.50 8.20
#